data_AF-A0A6J6GXQ5-F1
#
_entry.id   AF-A0A6J6GXQ5-F1
#
_cell.length_a   1.000
_cell.length_b   1.000
_cell.length_c   1.000
_cell.angle_alpha   90.00
_cell.angle_beta   90.00
_cell.angle_gamma   90.00
#
_symmetry.space_group_name_H-M   'P 1'
#
loop_
_entity.id
_entity.type
_entity.pdbx_description
1 polymer ?
#
loop_
_entity_poly.entity_id
_entity_poly.type
_entity_poly.pdbx_seq_one_letter_code
_entity_poly.pdbx_strand_id
1 'polypeptide(L)' 'MPARYDAAGNFIYPEGFDSDTQEWKPGYESQREEWERQYAEAQARFMAHKKQKAEAKAADAAAPAAE' A
#
# COMPACT_ATOMS: atom_id res chain seq x y z
N MET A 1 7.34 10.59 8.82
CA MET A 1 7.20 9.76 10.05
C MET A 1 7.81 8.36 9.92
N PRO A 2 8.48 7.81 10.95
CA PRO A 2 8.96 6.42 10.96
C PRO A 2 7.77 5.45 11.03
N ALA A 3 7.79 4.40 10.21
CA ALA A 3 6.84 3.28 10.29
C ALA A 3 6.88 2.70 11.72
N ARG A 4 5.77 2.83 12.46
CA ARG A 4 5.65 2.23 13.79
C ARG A 4 5.10 0.82 13.63
N TYR A 5 5.61 -0.12 14.40
CA TYR A 5 5.14 -1.49 14.44
C TYR A 5 4.73 -1.83 15.88
N ASP A 6 3.66 -2.60 16.05
CA ASP A 6 3.22 -3.05 17.37
C ASP A 6 4.09 -4.21 17.89
N ALA A 7 3.83 -4.69 19.11
CA ALA A 7 4.60 -5.77 19.73
C ALA A 7 4.54 -7.10 18.95
N ALA A 8 3.49 -7.30 18.15
CA ALA A 8 3.35 -8.42 17.22
C ALA A 8 3.93 -8.15 15.83
N GLY A 9 4.50 -6.96 15.58
CA GLY A 9 5.12 -6.60 14.31
C GLY A 9 4.15 -6.13 13.23
N ASN A 10 2.88 -5.85 13.54
CA ASN A 10 1.96 -5.27 12.57
C ASN A 10 2.23 -3.77 12.44
N PHE A 11 2.07 -3.26 11.22
CA PHE A 11 2.21 -1.84 10.95
C PHE A 11 1.13 -1.06 11.70
N ILE A 12 1.56 -0.12 12.54
CA ILE A 12 0.69 0.82 13.25
C ILE A 12 0.46 2.00 12.32
N TYR A 13 -0.80 2.17 11.93
CA TYR A 13 -1.25 3.34 11.21
C TYR A 13 -1.02 4.61 12.04
N PRO A 14 -0.76 5.75 11.38
CA PRO A 14 -0.60 7.01 12.09
C PRO A 14 -1.84 7.32 12.93
N GLU A 15 -1.62 8.02 14.04
CA GLU A 15 -2.70 8.38 14.94
C GLU A 15 -3.72 9.25 14.20
N GLY A 16 -5.00 8.91 14.34
CA GLY A 16 -6.09 9.58 13.63
C GLY A 16 -6.46 8.98 12.27
N PHE A 17 -5.72 8.00 11.74
CA PHE A 17 -6.12 7.25 10.56
C PHE A 17 -6.86 5.96 10.94
N ASP A 18 -8.07 5.78 10.41
CA ASP A 18 -8.86 4.57 10.54
C ASP A 18 -8.60 3.67 9.31
N SER A 19 -7.88 2.56 9.50
CA SER A 19 -7.56 1.64 8.40
C SER A 19 -8.76 0.86 7.87
N ASP A 20 -9.81 0.73 8.69
CA ASP A 20 -11.04 0.01 8.35
C ASP A 20 -11.88 0.82 7.36
N THR A 21 -12.03 2.13 7.59
CA THR A 21 -12.80 3.04 6.72
C THR A 21 -11.93 3.82 5.74
N GLN A 22 -10.60 3.76 5.89
CA GLN A 22 -9.63 4.58 5.18
C GLN A 22 -9.83 6.09 5.37
N GLU A 23 -10.33 6.51 6.53
CA GLU A 23 -10.64 7.91 6.83
C GLU A 23 -9.71 8.51 7.88
N TRP A 24 -9.60 9.84 7.85
CA TRP A 24 -8.86 10.61 8.83
C TRP A 24 -9.80 11.30 9.82
N LYS A 25 -9.46 11.22 11.10
CA LYS A 25 -10.15 11.94 12.16
C LYS A 25 -9.91 13.46 12.03
N PRO A 26 -10.89 14.30 12.41
CA PRO A 26 -10.75 15.75 12.37
C PRO A 26 -9.62 16.22 13.30
N GLY A 27 -8.83 17.20 12.85
CA GLY A 27 -7.68 17.75 13.58
C GLY A 27 -6.33 17.10 13.26
N TYR A 28 -6.30 16.06 12.42
CA TYR A 28 -5.07 15.36 12.01
C TYR A 28 -4.62 15.70 10.57
N GLU A 29 -4.99 16.88 10.06
CA GLU A 29 -4.76 17.31 8.67
C GLU A 29 -3.27 17.29 8.25
N SER A 30 -2.35 17.71 9.13
CA SER A 30 -0.91 17.68 8.80
C SER A 30 -0.36 16.25 8.71
N GLN A 31 -0.82 15.34 9.56
CA GLN A 31 -0.44 13.93 9.47
C GLN A 31 -1.07 13.26 8.26
N ARG A 32 -2.31 13.63 7.94
CA ARG A 32 -2.98 13.22 6.71
C ARG A 32 -2.16 13.59 5.49
N GLU A 33 -1.75 14.84 5.36
CA GLU A 33 -1.04 15.30 4.15
C GLU A 33 0.30 14.57 3.97
N GLU A 34 1.05 14.38 5.05
CA GLU A 34 2.33 13.65 5.00
C GLU A 34 2.12 12.16 4.66
N TRP A 35 1.09 11.54 5.23
CA TRP A 35 0.74 10.15 4.93
C TRP A 35 0.18 9.99 3.53
N GLU A 36 -0.65 10.92 3.04
CA GLU A 36 -1.24 10.90 1.70
C GLU A 36 -0.16 11.00 0.63
N ARG A 37 0.90 11.81 0.87
CA ARG A 37 2.11 11.80 0.02
C ARG A 37 2.78 10.44 -0.04
N GLN A 38 3.07 9.85 1.11
CA GLN A 38 3.72 8.53 1.18
C GLN A 38 2.84 7.43 0.58
N TYR A 39 1.54 7.51 0.80
CA TYR A 39 0.56 6.60 0.25
C TYR A 39 0.46 6.74 -1.27
N ALA A 40 0.49 7.95 -1.82
CA ALA A 40 0.50 8.15 -3.27
C ALA A 40 1.73 7.52 -3.93
N GLU A 41 2.92 7.68 -3.34
CA GLU A 41 4.14 7.02 -3.81
C GLU A 41 4.05 5.49 -3.73
N ALA A 42 3.56 4.97 -2.61
CA ALA A 42 3.37 3.53 -2.42
C ALA A 42 2.30 2.95 -3.36
N GLN A 43 1.20 3.68 -3.57
CA GLN A 43 0.10 3.30 -4.47
C GLN A 43 0.59 3.27 -5.93
N ALA A 44 1.41 4.24 -6.35
CA ALA A 44 2.02 4.24 -7.68
C ALA A 44 2.90 3.00 -7.88
N ARG A 45 3.74 2.65 -6.91
CA ARG A 45 4.55 1.43 -6.93
C ARG A 45 3.69 0.16 -6.91
N PHE A 46 2.64 0.13 -6.11
CA PHE A 46 1.71 -1.00 -6.03
C PHE A 46 0.96 -1.21 -7.35
N MET A 47 0.49 -0.13 -7.99
CA MET A 47 -0.16 -0.20 -9.31
C MET A 47 0.81 -0.70 -10.38
N ALA A 48 2.04 -0.20 -10.41
CA ALA A 48 3.08 -0.69 -11.32
C ALA A 48 3.38 -2.19 -11.07
N HIS A 49 3.53 -2.60 -9.82
CA HIS A 49 3.76 -4.00 -9.46
C HIS A 49 2.54 -4.89 -9.76
N LYS A 50 1.31 -4.40 -9.58
CA LYS A 50 0.08 -5.11 -9.93
C LYS A 50 0.00 -5.33 -11.44
N LYS A 51 0.36 -4.31 -12.23
CA LYS A 51 0.46 -4.42 -13.69
C LYS A 51 1.53 -5.45 -14.09
N GLN A 52 2.73 -5.36 -13.52
CA GLN A 52 3.81 -6.31 -13.75
C GLN A 52 3.41 -7.75 -13.39
N LYS A 53 2.73 -7.96 -12.26
CA LYS A 53 2.18 -9.27 -11.87
C LYS A 53 1.12 -9.77 -12.85
N ALA A 54 0.23 -8.89 -13.33
CA ALA A 54 -0.78 -9.27 -14.30
C ALA A 54 -0.15 -9.66 -15.64
N GLU A 55 0.85 -8.91 -16.11
CA GLU A 55 1.62 -9.21 -17.31
C GLU A 55 2.40 -10.51 -17.17
N ALA A 56 3.06 -10.74 -16.02
CA ALA A 56 3.76 -11.99 -15.73
C ALA A 56 2.79 -13.18 -15.67
N LYS A 57 1.60 -13.02 -15.07
CA LYS A 57 0.58 -14.07 -15.03
C LYS A 57 0.00 -14.37 -16.42
N ALA A 58 -0.12 -13.36 -17.29
CA ALA A 58 -0.52 -13.56 -18.67
C ALA A 58 0.59 -14.24 -19.49
N ALA A 59 1.86 -13.89 -19.27
CA ALA A 59 3.00 -14.52 -19.92
C ALA A 59 3.21 -15.97 -19.46
N ASP A 60 3.00 -16.27 -18.18
CA ASP A 60 3.02 -17.62 -17.62
C ASP A 60 1.86 -18.48 -18.15
N ALA A 61 0.66 -17.91 -18.27
CA ALA A 61 -0.49 -18.60 -18.89
C ALA A 61 -0.33 -18.81 -20.41
N ALA A 62 0.45 -17.95 -21.08
CA ALA A 62 0.77 -18.06 -22.51
C ALA A 62 2.04 -18.88 -22.77
N ALA A 63 2.83 -19.18 -21.74
CA ALA A 63 3.92 -20.12 -21.84
C ALA A 63 3.30 -21.53 -21.92
N PRO A 64 3.42 -22.25 -23.05
CA PRO A 64 3.10 -23.66 -23.03
C PRO A 64 4.03 -24.30 -21.99
N ALA A 65 3.47 -25.13 -21.09
CA ALA A 65 4.26 -26.00 -20.25
C ALA A 65 5.17 -26.80 -21.19
N ALA A 66 6.43 -26.38 -21.28
CA ALA A 66 7.41 -27.02 -22.14
C ALA A 66 7.69 -28.38 -21.50
N GLU A 67 7.19 -29.40 -22.18
CA GLU A 67 7.52 -30.82 -22.02
C GLU A 67 8.99 -31.09 -22.38
#